data_AF-A0A0F9DMG0-F1
#
_entry.id   AF-A0A0F9DMG0-F1
#
_cell.length_a   1.000
_cell.length_b   1.000
_cell.length_c   1.000
_cell.angle_alpha   90.00
_cell.angle_beta   90.00
_cell.angle_gamma   90.00
#
_symmetry.space_group_name_H-M   'P 1'
#
loop_
_entity.id
_entity.type
_entity.pdbx_description
1 polymer ?
#
loop_
_entity_poly.entity_id
_entity_poly.type
_entity_poly.pdbx_seq_one_letter_code
_entity_poly.pdbx_strand_id
1 'polypeptide(L)' 'MKKKILIKKEEFEGIDLRKVKNLERVDVTDKGVEVTFIIGD' A
#
# COMPACT_ATOMS: atom_id res chain seq x y z
N MET A 1 -13.46 7.68 1.30
CA MET A 1 -12.84 7.30 2.59
C MET A 1 -11.42 6.77 2.34
N LYS A 2 -10.45 7.05 3.20
CA LYS A 2 -9.07 6.54 3.04
C LYS A 2 -8.84 5.33 3.92
N LYS A 3 -8.14 4.31 3.39
CA LYS A 3 -7.72 3.13 4.14
C LYS A 3 -6.20 3.00 4.07
N LYS A 4 -5.56 2.74 5.21
CA LYS A 4 -4.11 2.56 5.31
C LYS A 4 -3.79 1.13 5.72
N ILE A 5 -2.78 0.53 5.10
CA ILE A 5 -2.34 -0.84 5.35
C ILE A 5 -0.82 -0.85 5.47
N LEU A 6 -0.28 -1.53 6.48
CA LEU A 6 1.15 -1.77 6.61
C LEU A 6 1.46 -3.18 6.10
N ILE A 7 2.37 -3.27 5.14
CA ILE A 7 2.83 -4.51 4.53
C ILE A 7 4.30 -4.70 4.93
N LYS A 8 4.68 -5.89 5.39
CA LYS A 8 6.09 -6.18 5.69
C LYS A 8 6.91 -6.15 4.39
N LYS A 9 8.20 -5.81 4.47
CA LYS A 9 9.08 -5.71 3.29
C LYS A 9 9.12 -7.03 2.49
N GLU A 10 9.23 -8.15 3.20
CA GLU A 10 9.26 -9.50 2.62
C GLU A 10 8.00 -9.82 1.80
N GLU A 11 6.83 -9.41 2.31
CA GLU A 11 5.53 -9.62 1.64
C GLU A 11 5.32 -8.65 0.47
N PHE A 12 6.00 -7.50 0.49
CA PHE A 12 5.84 -6.45 -0.51
C PHE A 12 6.59 -6.76 -1.83
N GLU A 13 7.69 -7.51 -1.78
CA GLU A 13 8.48 -7.85 -2.99
C GLU A 13 7.67 -8.63 -4.04
N GLY A 14 6.62 -9.35 -3.63
CA GLY A 14 5.71 -10.05 -4.53
C GLY A 14 4.54 -9.23 -5.08
N ILE A 15 4.37 -7.97 -4.65
CA ILE A 15 3.20 -7.17 -4.97
C ILE A 15 3.44 -6.29 -6.19
N ASP A 16 2.72 -6.56 -7.29
CA ASP A 16 2.70 -5.67 -8.44
C ASP A 16 1.71 -4.50 -8.20
N LEU A 17 2.25 -3.38 -7.71
CA LEU A 17 1.47 -2.16 -7.46
C LEU A 17 0.74 -1.61 -8.70
N ARG A 18 1.15 -1.96 -9.93
CA ARG A 18 0.47 -1.49 -11.16
C ARG A 18 -0.92 -2.09 -11.32
N LYS A 19 -1.17 -3.24 -10.69
CA LYS A 19 -2.50 -3.89 -10.69
C LYS A 19 -3.39 -3.37 -9.56
N VAL A 20 -2.83 -2.58 -8.64
CA VAL A 20 -3.54 -2.09 -7.47
C VAL A 20 -4.31 -0.83 -7.84
N LYS A 21 -5.63 -0.97 -7.97
CA LYS A 21 -6.53 0.17 -8.16
C LYS A 21 -6.65 0.96 -6.86
N ASN A 22 -7.02 2.24 -6.98
CA ASN A 22 -7.31 3.11 -5.84
C ASN A 22 -6.12 3.37 -4.90
N LEU A 23 -4.89 3.14 -5.38
CA LEU A 23 -3.66 3.49 -4.68
C LEU A 23 -3.52 5.01 -4.64
N GLU A 24 -3.39 5.59 -3.45
CA GLU A 24 -3.16 7.02 -3.26
C GLU A 24 -1.70 7.32 -3.00
N ARG A 25 -1.10 6.57 -2.06
CA ARG A 25 0.24 6.86 -1.55
C ARG A 25 0.91 5.60 -1.04
N VAL A 26 2.21 5.53 -1.23
CA VAL A 26 3.07 4.46 -0.72
C VAL A 26 4.24 5.11 0.02
N ASP A 27 4.44 4.76 1.29
CA ASP A 27 5.56 5.20 2.11
C ASP A 27 6.36 3.99 2.57
N VAL A 28 7.68 4.04 2.38
CA VAL A 28 8.59 2.98 2.85
C VAL A 28 9.16 3.40 4.20
N THR A 29 8.97 2.56 5.21
CA THR A 29 9.43 2.79 6.59
C THR A 29 10.35 1.64 7.04
N ASP A 30 11.00 1.81 8.19
CA ASP A 30 11.77 0.72 8.81
C ASP A 30 10.93 -0.51 9.15
N LYS A 31 9.64 -0.30 9.46
CA LYS A 31 8.70 -1.36 9.83
C LYS A 31 8.10 -2.12 8.64
N GLY A 32 8.16 -1.54 7.44
CA GLY A 32 7.47 -2.07 6.26
C GLY A 32 7.07 -0.97 5.27
N VAL A 33 6.24 -1.34 4.31
CA VAL A 33 5.66 -0.44 3.32
C VAL A 33 4.23 -0.11 3.74
N GLU A 34 3.98 1.17 4.02
CA GLU A 34 2.65 1.69 4.26
C GLU A 34 2.00 2.06 2.94
N VAL A 35 0.83 1.48 2.67
CA VAL A 35 0.05 1.73 1.47
C VAL A 35 -1.27 2.37 1.86
N THR A 36 -1.56 3.53 1.26
CA THR A 36 -2.81 4.27 1.45
C THR A 36 -3.67 4.12 0.20
N PHE A 37 -4.94 3.78 0.40
CA PHE A 37 -5.94 3.56 -0.64
C PHE A 37 -7.07 4.58 -0.50
N ILE A 38 -7.55 5.14 -1.61
CA ILE A 38 -8.78 5.93 -1.68
C ILE A 38 -9.94 4.99 -1.99
N ILE A 39 -10.76 4.67 -0.99
CA ILE A 39 -12.02 3.98 -1.21
C ILE A 39 -13.07 5.05 -1.45
N GLY A 40 -13.31 5.39 -2.72
CA GLY A 40 -14.51 6.15 -3.10
C GLY A 40 -15.73 5.25 -3.00
N ASP A 41 -16.85 5.81 -2.53
CA ASP A 41 -18.18 5.21 -2.71
C ASP A 41 -18.57 5.33 -4.19
#